data_AF-T1F095-F1
#
_entry.id   AF-T1F095-F1
#
_cell.length_a   1.000
_cell.length_b   1.000
_cell.length_c   1.000
_cell.angle_alpha   90.00
_cell.angle_beta   90.00
_cell.angle_gamma   90.00
#
_symmetry.space_group_name_H-M   'P 1'
#
loop_
_entity.id
_entity.type
_entity.pdbx_description
1 polymer ?
#
loop_
_entity_poly.entity_id
_entity_poly.type
_entity_poly.pdbx_seq_one_letter_code
_entity_poly.pdbx_strand_id
1 'polypeptide(L)'
;MSSSNSVWFETSLENKYAIAIHNFHNMKAECLAFDVGDSLHLIYETKEWFYGNCARNNFRKGIIPKSYVKVKDAINVQGCFYPKESPLVREITSVLKEWGCLWKDLYLKSIGTENKSDVEKLRKTMLELMDFRRIILSSKLTVDEMKDNQQKVTQKIDIGNARLKLDLVVRDDQGNVIDPLRTSTINLFKLFFSWISNTLKKCYIQYDKRFKG
;
A
#
# COMPACT_ATOMS: atom_id res chain seq x y z
N MET A 1 -39.50 -7.66 -27.65
CA MET A 1 -38.28 -7.13 -26.99
C MET A 1 -38.65 -6.83 -25.54
N SER A 2 -38.41 -7.75 -24.62
CA SER A 2 -38.67 -7.52 -23.20
C SER A 2 -37.62 -6.55 -22.67
N SER A 3 -38.00 -5.30 -22.46
CA SER A 3 -37.24 -4.34 -21.66
C SER A 3 -37.16 -4.87 -20.23
N SER A 4 -36.14 -5.68 -19.95
CA SER A 4 -35.82 -6.12 -18.60
C SER A 4 -35.35 -4.89 -17.82
N ASN A 5 -36.31 -4.19 -17.22
CA ASN A 5 -36.06 -3.17 -16.19
C ASN A 5 -35.25 -3.84 -15.09
N SER A 6 -33.93 -3.66 -15.15
CA SER A 6 -33.04 -4.19 -14.13
C SER A 6 -33.13 -3.28 -12.93
N VAL A 7 -33.89 -3.73 -11.92
CA VAL A 7 -34.03 -3.03 -10.65
C VAL A 7 -32.68 -3.04 -9.93
N TRP A 8 -32.26 -1.89 -9.41
CA TRP A 8 -31.05 -1.76 -8.60
C TRP A 8 -31.31 -2.19 -7.16
N PHE A 9 -30.40 -2.98 -6.60
CA PHE A 9 -30.43 -3.41 -5.20
C PHE A 9 -29.18 -2.92 -4.47
N GLU A 10 -29.26 -2.68 -3.17
CA GLU A 10 -28.06 -2.40 -2.39
C GLU A 10 -27.13 -3.62 -2.41
N THR A 11 -25.83 -3.40 -2.60
CA THR A 11 -24.85 -4.47 -2.54
C THR A 11 -24.83 -5.12 -1.16
N SER A 12 -24.64 -6.44 -1.13
CA SER A 12 -24.39 -7.18 0.12
C SER A 12 -23.16 -6.63 0.85
N LEU A 13 -23.05 -6.90 2.15
CA LEU A 13 -21.91 -6.46 2.97
C LEU A 13 -20.56 -7.00 2.46
N GLU A 14 -20.57 -8.15 1.80
CA GLU A 14 -19.39 -8.79 1.21
C GLU A 14 -19.00 -8.16 -0.14
N ASN A 15 -19.95 -7.51 -0.82
CA ASN A 15 -19.77 -6.90 -2.14
C ASN A 15 -19.59 -5.38 -2.06
N LYS A 16 -18.87 -4.86 -1.07
CA LYS A 16 -18.65 -3.40 -0.91
C LYS A 16 -17.35 -2.90 -1.57
N TYR A 17 -16.47 -3.79 -1.98
CA TYR A 17 -15.16 -3.44 -2.54
C TYR A 17 -14.76 -4.34 -3.71
N ALA A 18 -14.20 -3.74 -4.75
CA ALA A 18 -13.62 -4.46 -5.87
C ALA A 18 -12.35 -3.79 -6.40
N ILE A 19 -11.58 -4.57 -7.14
CA ILE A 19 -10.45 -4.10 -7.94
C ILE A 19 -10.80 -4.21 -9.41
N ALA A 20 -10.55 -3.15 -10.18
CA ALA A 20 -10.65 -3.20 -11.64
C ALA A 20 -9.61 -4.18 -12.23
N ILE A 21 -10.06 -5.11 -13.06
CA ILE A 21 -9.20 -6.05 -13.79
C ILE A 21 -9.05 -5.68 -15.27
N HIS A 22 -9.86 -4.73 -15.75
CA HIS A 22 -9.79 -4.14 -17.08
C HIS A 22 -9.91 -2.61 -16.99
N ASN A 23 -9.37 -1.90 -17.99
CA ASN A 23 -9.60 -0.48 -18.16
C ASN A 23 -11.03 -0.26 -18.65
N PHE A 24 -11.72 0.75 -18.12
CA PHE A 24 -13.05 1.13 -18.57
C PHE A 24 -13.12 2.64 -18.75
N HIS A 25 -13.16 3.07 -20.02
CA HIS A 25 -13.21 4.48 -20.38
C HIS A 25 -14.36 4.72 -21.36
N ASN A 26 -15.02 5.87 -21.21
CA ASN A 26 -15.86 6.52 -22.21
C ASN A 26 -16.79 5.61 -23.03
N MET A 27 -17.83 5.09 -22.37
CA MET A 27 -19.02 4.60 -23.09
C MET A 27 -20.20 5.60 -23.01
N LYS A 28 -20.48 6.17 -21.82
CA LYS A 28 -21.53 7.19 -21.57
C LYS A 28 -21.18 8.05 -20.35
N ALA A 29 -21.82 9.21 -20.18
CA ALA A 29 -21.60 10.10 -19.01
C ALA A 29 -21.91 9.42 -17.66
N GLU A 30 -22.87 8.50 -17.67
CA GLU A 30 -23.32 7.72 -16.51
C GLU A 30 -22.33 6.61 -16.10
N CYS A 31 -21.39 6.25 -16.98
CA CYS A 31 -20.35 5.26 -16.69
C CYS A 31 -19.25 5.86 -15.79
N LEU A 32 -18.82 5.07 -14.81
CA LEU A 32 -17.65 5.42 -14.02
C LEU A 32 -16.39 5.04 -14.81
N ALA A 33 -15.52 6.01 -15.12
CA ALA A 33 -14.23 5.71 -15.74
C ALA A 33 -13.22 5.24 -14.69
N PHE A 34 -12.47 4.17 -14.98
CA PHE A 34 -11.43 3.62 -14.11
C PHE A 34 -10.38 2.84 -14.90
N ASP A 35 -9.21 2.67 -14.30
CA ASP A 35 -8.07 1.95 -14.85
C ASP A 35 -7.87 0.59 -14.15
N VAL A 36 -7.20 -0.35 -14.81
CA VAL A 36 -6.76 -1.62 -14.19
C VAL A 36 -6.04 -1.33 -12.88
N GLY A 37 -6.45 -2.02 -11.81
CA GLY A 37 -5.88 -1.87 -10.48
C GLY A 37 -6.56 -0.79 -9.63
N ASP A 38 -7.45 0.03 -10.18
CA ASP A 38 -8.24 0.97 -9.39
C ASP A 38 -9.09 0.23 -8.35
N SER A 39 -9.13 0.78 -7.14
CA SER A 39 -10.00 0.34 -6.07
C SER A 39 -11.38 0.99 -6.22
N LEU A 40 -12.44 0.20 -6.19
CA LEU A 40 -13.81 0.62 -6.42
C LEU A 40 -14.67 0.29 -5.20
N HIS A 41 -15.48 1.25 -4.77
CA HIS A 41 -16.50 1.07 -3.74
C HIS A 41 -17.84 0.81 -4.42
N LEU A 42 -18.48 -0.31 -4.08
CA LEU A 42 -19.72 -0.73 -4.71
C LEU A 42 -20.90 -0.46 -3.78
N ILE A 43 -21.92 0.24 -4.30
CA ILE A 43 -23.06 0.73 -3.52
C ILE A 43 -24.32 -0.03 -3.90
N TYR A 44 -24.61 -0.13 -5.20
CA TYR A 44 -25.76 -0.86 -5.72
C TYR A 44 -25.34 -1.87 -6.79
N GLU A 45 -26.17 -2.87 -7.04
CA GLU A 45 -25.97 -3.87 -8.08
C GLU A 45 -27.25 -4.25 -8.81
N THR A 46 -27.07 -4.67 -10.06
CA THR A 46 -28.04 -5.41 -10.88
C THR A 46 -27.43 -6.75 -11.27
N LYS A 47 -28.07 -7.49 -12.20
CA LYS A 47 -27.51 -8.72 -12.74
C LYS A 47 -26.12 -8.54 -13.37
N GLU A 48 -25.89 -7.42 -14.07
CA GLU A 48 -24.69 -7.24 -14.91
C GLU A 48 -23.84 -6.03 -14.51
N TRP A 49 -24.39 -5.12 -13.70
CA TRP A 49 -23.75 -3.85 -13.37
C TRP A 49 -23.66 -3.65 -11.86
N PHE A 50 -22.57 -3.03 -11.43
CA PHE A 50 -22.48 -2.33 -10.15
C PHE A 50 -22.68 -0.83 -10.38
N TYR A 51 -23.02 -0.11 -9.33
CA TYR A 51 -23.00 1.35 -9.25
C TYR A 51 -22.18 1.76 -8.04
N GLY A 52 -21.26 2.70 -8.22
CA GLY A 52 -20.30 3.02 -7.19
C GLY A 52 -19.35 4.14 -7.58
N ASN A 53 -18.26 4.28 -6.85
CA ASN A 53 -17.22 5.28 -7.07
C ASN A 53 -15.82 4.66 -7.01
N CYS A 54 -14.84 5.41 -7.51
CA CYS A 54 -13.44 5.04 -7.34
C CYS A 54 -12.93 5.53 -5.98
N ALA A 55 -12.08 4.76 -5.30
CA ALA A 55 -11.53 5.13 -4.00
C ALA A 55 -10.65 6.38 -4.08
N ARG A 56 -10.01 6.65 -5.23
CA ARG A 56 -9.21 7.87 -5.46
C ARG A 56 -10.07 9.12 -5.74
N ASN A 57 -11.34 8.95 -6.09
CA ASN A 57 -12.29 10.03 -6.35
C ASN A 57 -13.72 9.60 -5.98
N ASN A 58 -14.13 9.92 -4.75
CA ASN A 58 -15.45 9.58 -4.22
C ASN A 58 -16.56 10.56 -4.65
N PHE A 59 -16.23 11.69 -5.29
CA PHE A 59 -17.20 12.67 -5.76
C PHE A 59 -17.95 12.21 -7.01
N ARG A 60 -17.30 11.40 -7.86
CA ARG A 60 -17.92 10.85 -9.07
C ARG A 60 -18.40 9.43 -8.82
N LYS A 61 -19.71 9.24 -9.01
CA LYS A 61 -20.35 7.92 -9.03
C LYS A 61 -20.79 7.56 -10.44
N GLY A 62 -20.88 6.27 -10.73
CA GLY A 62 -21.34 5.78 -12.03
C GLY A 62 -21.47 4.27 -12.10
N ILE A 63 -21.96 3.79 -13.23
CA ILE A 63 -22.11 2.35 -13.50
C ILE A 63 -20.76 1.69 -13.83
N ILE A 64 -20.60 0.46 -13.37
CA ILE A 64 -19.39 -0.35 -13.43
C ILE A 64 -19.79 -1.75 -13.93
N PRO A 65 -19.23 -2.26 -15.04
CA PRO A 65 -19.53 -3.62 -15.49
C PRO A 65 -19.01 -4.66 -14.49
N LYS A 66 -19.83 -5.65 -14.12
CA LYS A 66 -19.39 -6.74 -13.22
C LYS A 66 -18.22 -7.54 -13.80
N SER A 67 -18.18 -7.72 -15.12
CA SER A 67 -17.11 -8.43 -15.82
C SER A 67 -15.75 -7.72 -15.81
N TYR A 68 -15.71 -6.43 -15.43
CA TYR A 68 -14.49 -5.61 -15.45
C TYR A 68 -13.83 -5.51 -14.09
N VAL A 69 -14.42 -6.13 -13.06
CA VAL A 69 -13.96 -6.00 -11.68
C VAL A 69 -13.92 -7.35 -10.99
N LYS A 70 -13.01 -7.48 -10.03
CA LYS A 70 -12.95 -8.60 -9.10
C LYS A 70 -13.33 -8.10 -7.71
N VAL A 71 -14.48 -8.55 -7.21
CA VAL A 71 -14.90 -8.31 -5.82
C VAL A 71 -13.88 -8.96 -4.87
N LYS A 72 -13.56 -8.25 -3.79
CA LYS A 72 -12.68 -8.72 -2.73
C LYS A 72 -13.26 -8.37 -1.38
N ASP A 73 -12.98 -9.22 -0.39
CA ASP A 73 -13.30 -8.96 1.01
C ASP A 73 -12.73 -7.61 1.45
N ALA A 74 -13.54 -6.88 2.22
CA ALA A 74 -13.16 -5.60 2.75
C ALA A 74 -13.48 -5.47 4.24
N ILE A 75 -12.73 -4.58 4.88
CA ILE A 75 -13.02 -4.09 6.22
C ILE A 75 -13.58 -2.67 6.12
N ASN A 76 -14.59 -2.37 6.93
CA ASN A 76 -15.13 -1.02 7.07
C ASN A 76 -14.37 -0.31 8.20
N VAL A 77 -13.73 0.80 7.87
CA VAL A 77 -13.06 1.69 8.83
C VAL A 77 -13.69 3.07 8.67
N GLN A 78 -14.47 3.49 9.67
CA GLN A 78 -15.13 4.81 9.71
C GLN A 78 -15.96 5.15 8.44
N GLY A 79 -16.62 4.16 7.84
CA GLY A 79 -17.43 4.32 6.63
C GLY A 79 -16.67 4.13 5.32
N CYS A 80 -15.35 3.92 5.36
CA CYS A 80 -14.51 3.64 4.20
C CYS A 80 -14.17 2.15 4.13
N PHE A 81 -14.36 1.54 2.95
CA PHE A 81 -14.03 0.14 2.72
C PHE A 81 -12.59 -0.01 2.19
N TYR A 82 -11.81 -0.87 2.86
CA TYR A 82 -10.44 -1.20 2.50
C TYR A 82 -10.31 -2.71 2.28
N PRO A 83 -9.42 -3.18 1.39
CA PRO A 83 -9.23 -4.60 1.19
C PRO A 83 -8.80 -5.27 2.50
N LYS A 84 -9.39 -6.43 2.79
CA LYS A 84 -9.06 -7.26 3.96
C LYS A 84 -7.71 -7.96 3.72
N GLU A 85 -6.64 -7.18 3.86
CA GLU A 85 -5.26 -7.64 3.76
C GLU A 85 -4.58 -7.58 5.13
N SER A 86 -3.52 -8.39 5.32
CA SER A 86 -2.72 -8.36 6.54
C SER A 86 -2.08 -6.98 6.75
N PRO A 87 -1.80 -6.57 8.01
CA PRO A 87 -1.20 -5.27 8.30
C PRO A 87 0.08 -5.00 7.49
N LEU A 88 0.94 -6.02 7.36
CA LEU A 88 2.20 -5.91 6.63
C LEU A 88 1.99 -5.64 5.13
N VAL A 89 1.02 -6.32 4.48
CA VAL A 89 0.72 -6.09 3.05
C VAL A 89 0.16 -4.68 2.84
N ARG A 90 -0.71 -4.22 3.74
CA ARG A 90 -1.26 -2.85 3.71
C ARG A 90 -0.15 -1.82 3.84
N GLU A 91 0.76 -2.03 4.79
CA GLU A 91 1.91 -1.17 5.02
C GLU A 91 2.83 -1.09 3.78
N ILE A 92 3.23 -2.23 3.21
CA ILE A 92 4.03 -2.25 1.97
C ILE A 92 3.33 -1.45 0.85
N THR A 93 2.01 -1.61 0.72
CA THR A 93 1.22 -0.97 -0.33
C THR A 93 1.17 0.55 -0.16
N SER A 94 0.98 1.02 1.08
CA SER A 94 0.96 2.46 1.39
C SER A 94 2.34 3.08 1.19
N VAL A 95 3.40 2.43 1.67
CA VAL A 95 4.79 2.88 1.51
C VAL A 95 5.18 2.98 0.04
N LEU A 96 4.86 1.99 -0.78
CA LEU A 96 5.16 2.02 -2.21
C LEU A 96 4.43 3.16 -2.95
N LYS A 97 3.20 3.51 -2.55
CA LYS A 97 2.47 4.64 -3.11
C LYS A 97 3.15 5.97 -2.76
N GLU A 98 3.48 6.16 -1.47
CA GLU A 98 4.14 7.37 -0.99
C GLU A 98 5.54 7.53 -1.59
N TRP A 99 6.38 6.49 -1.51
CA TRP A 99 7.71 6.48 -2.10
C TRP A 99 7.66 6.63 -3.62
N GLY A 100 6.65 6.10 -4.30
CA GLY A 100 6.50 6.26 -5.73
C GLY A 100 6.28 7.71 -6.16
N CYS A 101 5.56 8.52 -5.36
CA CYS A 101 5.43 9.95 -5.58
C CYS A 101 6.78 10.65 -5.36
N LEU A 102 7.42 10.41 -4.21
CA LEU A 102 8.70 11.05 -3.85
C LEU A 102 9.83 10.67 -4.81
N TRP A 103 9.86 9.41 -5.27
CA TRP A 103 10.85 8.91 -6.21
C TRP A 103 10.77 9.64 -7.55
N LYS A 104 9.57 9.97 -8.05
CA LYS A 104 9.41 10.77 -9.28
C LYS A 104 10.00 12.17 -9.11
N ASP A 105 9.73 12.82 -7.98
CA ASP A 105 10.27 14.15 -7.69
C ASP A 105 11.80 14.13 -7.56
N LEU A 106 12.34 13.12 -6.89
CA LEU A 106 13.78 12.91 -6.75
C LEU A 106 14.42 12.60 -8.10
N TYR A 107 13.78 11.78 -8.93
CA TYR A 107 14.27 11.46 -10.27
C TYR A 107 14.42 12.72 -11.11
N LEU A 108 13.38 13.57 -11.17
CA LEU A 108 13.42 14.84 -11.92
C LEU A 108 14.53 15.76 -11.40
N LYS A 109 14.67 15.90 -10.08
CA LYS A 109 15.73 16.71 -9.45
C LYS A 109 17.13 16.13 -9.67
N SER A 110 17.25 14.83 -9.89
CA SER A 110 18.54 14.16 -10.07
C SER A 110 19.11 14.28 -11.49
N ILE A 111 18.31 14.72 -12.46
CA ILE A 111 18.73 14.92 -13.85
C ILE A 111 19.90 15.92 -13.88
N GLY A 112 21.06 15.48 -14.38
CA GLY A 112 22.28 16.30 -14.44
C GLY A 112 23.10 16.36 -13.14
N THR A 113 22.73 15.63 -12.09
CA THR A 113 23.45 15.59 -10.80
C THR A 113 24.08 14.22 -10.52
N GLU A 114 24.98 14.15 -9.54
CA GLU A 114 25.59 12.89 -9.06
C GLU A 114 24.62 12.01 -8.23
N ASN A 115 23.45 12.54 -7.84
CA ASN A 115 22.48 11.85 -6.98
C ASN A 115 21.72 10.69 -7.66
N LYS A 116 22.03 10.37 -8.92
CA LYS A 116 21.42 9.26 -9.68
C LYS A 116 21.54 7.91 -8.96
N SER A 117 22.65 7.69 -8.24
CA SER A 117 22.90 6.44 -7.50
C SER A 117 21.86 6.18 -6.42
N ASP A 118 21.41 7.22 -5.72
CA ASP A 118 20.49 7.07 -4.59
C ASP A 118 19.03 6.92 -5.05
N VAL A 119 18.66 7.60 -6.14
CA VAL A 119 17.36 7.39 -6.82
C VAL A 119 17.24 5.94 -7.31
N GLU A 120 18.31 5.38 -7.86
CA GLU A 120 18.33 4.00 -8.33
C GLU A 120 18.29 2.98 -7.18
N LYS A 121 18.98 3.25 -6.05
CA LYS A 121 18.88 2.42 -4.84
C LYS A 121 17.46 2.41 -4.26
N LEU A 122 16.79 3.56 -4.24
CA LEU A 122 15.40 3.65 -3.80
C LEU A 122 14.49 2.83 -4.71
N ARG A 123 14.65 2.95 -6.04
CA ARG A 123 13.92 2.16 -7.03
C ARG A 123 14.09 0.65 -6.81
N LYS A 124 15.32 0.19 -6.60
CA LYS A 124 15.60 -1.23 -6.30
C LYS A 124 14.90 -1.69 -5.01
N THR A 125 14.96 -0.87 -3.96
CA THR A 125 14.28 -1.19 -2.69
C THR A 125 12.77 -1.29 -2.88
N MET A 126 12.17 -0.40 -3.68
CA MET A 126 10.73 -0.48 -4.02
C MET A 126 10.38 -1.77 -4.76
N LEU A 127 11.20 -2.19 -5.73
CA LEU A 127 10.97 -3.46 -6.44
C LEU A 127 11.07 -4.66 -5.51
N GLU A 128 12.06 -4.68 -4.61
CA GLU A 128 12.17 -5.73 -3.58
C GLU A 128 10.92 -5.79 -2.69
N LEU A 129 10.39 -4.64 -2.27
CA LEU A 129 9.15 -4.57 -1.49
C LEU A 129 7.94 -5.10 -2.29
N MET A 130 7.87 -4.85 -3.61
CA MET A 130 6.85 -5.44 -4.48
C MET A 130 6.96 -6.96 -4.53
N ASP A 131 8.18 -7.50 -4.61
CA ASP A 131 8.42 -8.94 -4.58
C ASP A 131 8.04 -9.56 -3.23
N PHE A 132 8.41 -8.93 -2.11
CA PHE A 132 7.96 -9.36 -0.78
C PHE A 132 6.44 -9.38 -0.69
N ARG A 133 5.75 -8.33 -1.17
CA ARG A 133 4.28 -8.30 -1.20
C ARG A 133 3.70 -9.48 -1.97
N ARG A 134 4.27 -9.80 -3.14
CA ARG A 134 3.85 -10.97 -3.95
C ARG A 134 4.02 -12.27 -3.18
N ILE A 135 5.16 -12.47 -2.52
CA ILE A 135 5.47 -13.68 -1.75
C ILE A 135 4.50 -13.82 -0.56
N ILE A 136 4.31 -12.76 0.23
CA ILE A 136 3.42 -12.76 1.39
C ILE A 136 1.97 -13.06 0.97
N LEU A 137 1.50 -12.46 -0.13
CA LEU A 137 0.14 -12.72 -0.65
C LEU A 137 -0.05 -14.13 -1.22
N SER A 138 1.03 -14.81 -1.61
CA SER A 138 0.93 -16.19 -2.13
C SER A 138 0.41 -17.19 -1.10
N SER A 139 0.44 -16.83 0.20
CA SER A 139 -0.04 -17.64 1.34
C SER A 139 0.63 -19.02 1.45
N LYS A 140 1.87 -19.13 0.95
CA LYS A 140 2.68 -20.37 0.96
C LYS A 140 3.80 -20.35 2.01
N LEU A 141 3.79 -19.38 2.92
CA LEU A 141 4.85 -19.21 3.92
C LEU A 141 4.49 -19.93 5.21
N THR A 142 5.48 -20.59 5.80
CA THR A 142 5.45 -21.03 7.19
C THR A 142 5.46 -19.83 8.15
N VAL A 143 5.15 -20.07 9.43
CA VAL A 143 5.16 -19.02 10.47
C VAL A 143 6.54 -18.37 10.60
N ASP A 144 7.60 -19.18 10.57
CA ASP A 144 8.98 -18.68 10.69
C ASP A 144 9.41 -17.88 9.46
N GLU A 145 9.06 -18.33 8.25
CA GLU A 145 9.31 -17.56 7.02
C GLU A 145 8.53 -16.25 6.99
N MET A 146 7.29 -16.24 7.49
CA MET A 146 6.50 -15.01 7.60
C MET A 146 7.15 -14.02 8.56
N LYS A 147 7.65 -14.50 9.71
CA LYS A 147 8.36 -13.68 10.69
C LYS A 147 9.66 -13.08 10.13
N ASP A 148 10.46 -13.89 9.43
CA ASP A 148 11.68 -13.42 8.76
C ASP A 148 11.37 -12.40 7.66
N ASN A 149 10.34 -12.65 6.84
CA ASN A 149 9.88 -11.69 5.84
C ASN A 149 9.38 -10.39 6.47
N GLN A 150 8.65 -10.46 7.59
CA GLN A 150 8.20 -9.27 8.32
C GLN A 150 9.38 -8.42 8.78
N GLN A 151 10.37 -9.01 9.45
CA GLN A 151 11.57 -8.30 9.90
C GLN A 151 12.33 -7.65 8.73
N LYS A 152 12.52 -8.37 7.62
CA LYS A 152 13.19 -7.86 6.42
C LYS A 152 12.44 -6.70 5.78
N VAL A 153 11.12 -6.83 5.63
CA VAL A 153 10.26 -5.79 5.06
C VAL A 153 10.28 -4.54 5.92
N THR A 154 10.04 -4.67 7.23
CA THR A 154 9.95 -3.50 8.12
C THR A 154 11.29 -2.79 8.22
N GLN A 155 12.39 -3.52 8.29
CA GLN A 155 13.73 -2.91 8.25
C GLN A 155 13.98 -2.12 6.96
N LYS A 156 13.57 -2.65 5.80
CA LYS A 156 13.71 -1.93 4.51
C LYS A 156 12.87 -0.67 4.47
N ILE A 157 11.62 -0.74 4.94
CA ILE A 157 10.72 0.40 5.03
C ILE A 157 11.32 1.46 5.96
N ASP A 158 11.74 1.08 7.15
CA ASP A 158 12.30 1.99 8.15
C ASP A 158 13.56 2.71 7.62
N ILE A 159 14.46 1.98 6.96
CA ILE A 159 15.66 2.55 6.32
C ILE A 159 15.28 3.50 5.18
N GLY A 160 14.32 3.13 4.35
CA GLY A 160 13.89 3.98 3.24
C GLY A 160 13.17 5.24 3.71
N ASN A 161 12.33 5.16 4.74
CA ASN A 161 11.70 6.31 5.38
C ASN A 161 12.76 7.25 5.95
N ALA A 162 13.77 6.73 6.65
CA ALA A 162 14.87 7.55 7.16
C ALA A 162 15.64 8.26 6.04
N ARG A 163 15.91 7.57 4.91
CA ARG A 163 16.55 8.18 3.74
C ARG A 163 15.70 9.25 3.07
N LEU A 164 14.38 9.02 3.01
CA LEU A 164 13.40 9.96 2.45
C LEU A 164 12.98 11.05 3.43
N LYS A 165 13.50 11.03 4.67
CA LYS A 165 13.13 11.96 5.76
C LYS A 165 11.63 11.92 6.09
N LEU A 166 11.03 10.74 6.00
CA LEU A 166 9.67 10.46 6.42
C LEU A 166 9.63 10.05 7.89
N ASP A 167 8.42 10.05 8.43
CA ASP A 167 8.18 9.63 9.81
C ASP A 167 8.62 8.18 10.04
N LEU A 168 9.23 7.97 11.20
CA LEU A 168 9.74 6.68 11.65
C LEU A 168 8.79 6.07 12.66
N VAL A 169 8.63 4.76 12.60
CA VAL A 169 7.77 3.99 13.50
C VAL A 169 8.64 3.14 14.41
N VAL A 170 8.40 3.20 15.72
CA VAL A 170 9.14 2.39 16.69
C VAL A 170 8.62 0.97 16.64
N ARG A 171 9.52 0.01 16.43
CA ARG A 171 9.20 -1.41 16.33
C ARG A 171 9.98 -2.25 17.33
N ASP A 172 9.40 -3.39 17.69
CA ASP A 172 10.10 -4.45 18.41
C ASP A 172 11.05 -5.22 17.48
N ASP A 173 11.80 -6.18 18.06
CA ASP A 173 12.75 -7.02 17.31
C ASP A 173 12.07 -7.93 16.27
N GLN A 174 10.74 -8.10 16.34
CA GLN A 174 9.95 -8.88 15.38
C GLN A 174 9.36 -8.01 14.26
N GLY A 175 9.57 -6.70 14.29
CA GLY A 175 9.04 -5.76 13.31
C GLY A 175 7.59 -5.33 13.59
N ASN A 176 7.04 -5.64 14.76
CA ASN A 176 5.71 -5.15 15.13
C ASN A 176 5.80 -3.70 15.62
N VAL A 177 4.80 -2.90 15.25
CA VAL A 177 4.68 -1.53 15.75
C VAL A 177 4.38 -1.54 17.25
N ILE A 178 5.14 -0.78 18.01
CA ILE A 178 4.92 -0.63 19.46
C ILE A 178 3.78 0.36 19.69
N ASP A 179 2.78 -0.07 20.47
CA ASP A 179 1.66 0.79 20.86
C ASP A 179 2.10 1.77 21.97
N PRO A 180 2.08 3.09 21.72
CA PRO A 180 2.47 4.09 22.70
C PRO A 180 1.48 4.20 23.87
N LEU A 181 0.21 3.81 23.71
CA LEU A 181 -0.78 3.84 24.79
C LEU A 181 -0.59 2.68 25.78
N ARG A 182 0.11 1.63 25.35
CA ARG A 182 0.41 0.44 26.17
C ARG A 182 1.85 0.43 26.67
N THR A 183 2.63 1.46 26.36
CA THR A 183 4.06 1.54 26.68
C THR A 183 4.37 2.84 27.42
N SER A 184 5.01 2.77 28.59
CA SER A 184 5.38 3.98 29.32
C SER A 184 6.35 4.87 28.52
N THR A 185 6.31 6.19 28.74
CA THR A 185 7.15 7.17 28.03
C THR A 185 8.64 6.83 28.11
N ILE A 186 9.11 6.41 29.29
CA ILE A 186 10.51 6.02 29.51
C ILE A 186 10.85 4.75 28.71
N ASN A 187 9.95 3.77 28.69
CA ASN A 187 10.20 2.52 27.97
C ASN A 187 10.16 2.74 26.45
N LEU A 188 9.21 3.53 25.97
CA LEU A 188 9.12 3.92 24.56
C LEU A 188 10.38 4.66 24.12
N PHE A 189 10.90 5.58 24.95
CA PHE A 189 12.17 6.26 24.70
C PHE A 189 13.34 5.26 24.62
N LYS A 190 13.46 4.33 25.56
CA LYS A 190 14.52 3.30 25.51
C LYS A 190 14.43 2.44 24.25
N LEU A 191 13.22 2.01 23.88
CA LEU A 191 12.97 1.22 22.68
C LEU A 191 13.32 2.02 21.42
N PHE A 192 12.94 3.29 21.35
CA PHE A 192 13.31 4.18 20.25
C PHE A 192 14.82 4.32 20.09
N PHE A 193 15.56 4.56 21.19
CA PHE A 193 17.02 4.67 21.14
C PHE A 193 17.70 3.36 20.75
N SER A 194 17.21 2.23 21.24
CA SER A 194 17.68 0.90 20.85
C SER A 194 17.43 0.64 19.37
N TRP A 195 16.20 0.89 18.91
CA TRP A 195 15.79 0.72 17.52
C TRP A 195 16.58 1.63 16.58
N ILE A 196 16.74 2.92 16.89
CA ILE A 196 17.59 3.83 16.11
C ILE A 196 19.02 3.30 16.05
N SER A 197 19.56 2.84 17.18
CA SER A 197 20.91 2.30 17.22
C SER A 197 21.05 1.08 16.32
N ASN A 198 20.07 0.18 16.28
CA ASN A 198 20.15 -1.05 15.49
C ASN A 198 19.83 -0.84 14.00
N THR A 199 18.91 0.07 13.69
CA THR A 199 18.40 0.35 12.34
C THR A 199 19.25 1.40 11.62
N LEU A 200 19.59 2.50 12.29
CA LEU A 200 20.34 3.62 11.68
C LEU A 200 21.86 3.51 11.82
N LYS A 201 22.44 2.84 12.83
CA LYS A 201 23.91 2.62 12.84
C LYS A 201 24.37 1.76 11.67
N LYS A 202 23.56 0.80 11.21
CA LYS A 202 23.82 0.04 9.98
C LYS A 202 23.91 0.95 8.74
N CYS A 203 23.14 2.05 8.72
CA CYS A 203 23.20 3.07 7.68
C CYS A 203 24.43 4.00 7.81
N TYR A 204 24.77 4.45 9.02
CA TYR A 204 25.94 5.31 9.25
C TYR A 204 27.27 4.60 8.97
N ILE A 205 27.38 3.30 9.31
CA ILE A 205 28.58 2.49 9.01
C ILE A 205 28.78 2.29 7.50
N GLN A 206 27.70 2.25 6.70
CA GLN A 206 27.80 2.25 5.24
C GLN A 206 28.16 3.63 4.65
N TYR A 207 27.83 4.72 5.34
CA TYR A 207 28.17 6.09 4.94
C TYR A 207 29.64 6.42 5.24
N ASP A 208 30.16 6.04 6.42
CA ASP A 208 31.55 6.32 6.84
C ASP A 208 32.60 5.54 6.01
N LYS A 209 32.25 4.35 5.50
CA LYS A 209 33.11 3.60 4.58
C LYS A 209 33.28 4.23 3.18
N ARG A 210 32.47 5.22 2.79
CA ARG A 210 32.63 5.95 1.51
C ARG A 210 33.53 7.18 1.58
N PHE A 211 33.92 7.61 2.78
CA PHE A 211 34.77 8.80 2.99
C PHE A 211 36.14 8.47 3.60
N LYS A 212 36.47 7.18 3.72
CA LYS A 212 37.80 6.68 4.16
C LYS A 212 38.40 5.67 3.16
N GLY A 213 38.21 5.92 1.87
CA GLY A 213 38.89 5.22 0.78
C GLY A 213 39.50 6.23 -0.17
#